data_AF-A0A552FPA6-F1
#
_entry.id   AF-A0A552FPA6-F1
#
_cell.length_a   1.000
_cell.length_b   1.000
_cell.length_c   1.000
_cell.angle_alpha   90.00
_cell.angle_beta   90.00
_cell.angle_gamma   90.00
#
_symmetry.space_group_name_H-M   'P 1'
#
loop_
_entity.id
_entity.type
_entity.pdbx_description
1 polymer ?
#
loop_
_entity_poly.entity_id
_entity_poly.type
_entity_poly.pdbx_seq_one_letter_code
_entity_poly.pdbx_strand_id
1 'polypeptide(L)'
;MYLDKENWKEADKETMQILLRIADTTEKRVRLQPTQRGWLTDENVKNIPIESLQKINNLWLAASDGKFGYSVQKKIWLDVTQVESIDHSQVSYNILFGDFADKVGWQVEGHWLLSYDSFDFSRRAPDGHLPTFWFPGSSCDLDTQRRIFKFFLSYKKFPE
;
A
#
# COMPACT_ATOMS: atom_id res chain seq x y z
N MET A 1 5.48 -14.37 14.83
CA MET A 1 5.04 -13.76 13.55
C MET A 1 6.25 -13.13 12.88
N TYR A 2 6.27 -12.88 11.55
CA TYR A 2 7.43 -12.23 10.91
C TYR A 2 7.66 -10.80 11.42
N LEU A 3 6.57 -10.08 11.72
CA LEU A 3 6.58 -8.75 12.33
C LEU A 3 7.32 -8.71 13.67
N ASP A 4 7.08 -9.68 14.57
CA ASP A 4 7.74 -9.74 15.90
C ASP A 4 9.26 -9.97 15.81
N LYS A 5 9.72 -10.48 14.67
CA LYS A 5 11.14 -10.74 14.40
C LYS A 5 11.76 -9.67 13.52
N GLU A 6 11.02 -8.61 13.22
CA GLU A 6 11.44 -7.52 12.32
C GLU A 6 11.88 -8.02 10.94
N ASN A 7 11.34 -9.17 10.52
CA ASN A 7 11.56 -9.69 9.18
C ASN A 7 10.57 -9.00 8.23
N TRP A 8 10.83 -7.72 7.97
CA TRP A 8 9.94 -6.81 7.28
C TRP A 8 9.58 -7.28 5.87
N LYS A 9 10.54 -7.86 5.15
CA LYS A 9 10.31 -8.38 3.80
C LYS A 9 9.33 -9.54 3.77
N GLU A 10 9.45 -10.49 4.69
CA GLU A 10 8.53 -11.62 4.76
C GLU A 10 7.17 -11.22 5.37
N ALA A 11 7.16 -10.27 6.32
CA ALA A 11 5.92 -9.68 6.83
C ALA A 11 5.12 -8.94 5.75
N ASP A 12 5.81 -8.23 4.85
CA ASP A 12 5.20 -7.52 3.73
C ASP A 12 4.59 -8.51 2.71
N LYS A 13 5.33 -9.55 2.33
CA LYS A 13 4.82 -10.64 1.50
C LYS A 13 3.61 -11.34 2.13
N GLU A 14 3.67 -11.63 3.43
CA GLU A 14 2.57 -12.27 4.16
C GLU A 14 1.33 -11.36 4.20
N THR A 15 1.53 -10.06 4.46
CA THR A 15 0.45 -9.06 4.44
C THR A 15 -0.26 -9.08 3.10
N MET A 16 0.50 -9.04 2.00
CA MET A 16 -0.05 -9.12 0.65
C MET A 16 -0.84 -10.42 0.42
N GLN A 17 -0.29 -11.58 0.79
CA GLN A 17 -0.97 -12.87 0.63
C GLN A 17 -2.29 -12.92 1.42
N ILE A 18 -2.32 -12.34 2.61
CA ILE A 18 -3.53 -12.24 3.43
C ILE A 18 -4.59 -11.39 2.70
N LEU A 19 -4.21 -10.22 2.17
CA LEU A 19 -5.16 -9.37 1.44
C LEU A 19 -5.72 -10.06 0.19
N LEU A 20 -4.89 -10.79 -0.56
CA LEU A 20 -5.34 -11.57 -1.72
C LEU A 20 -6.31 -12.70 -1.30
N ARG A 21 -6.02 -13.42 -0.21
CA ARG A 21 -6.91 -14.47 0.31
C ARG A 21 -8.24 -13.91 0.80
N ILE A 22 -8.24 -12.76 1.45
CA ILE A 22 -9.47 -12.08 1.84
C ILE A 22 -10.28 -11.73 0.59
N ALA A 23 -9.63 -11.14 -0.41
CA ALA A 23 -10.26 -10.77 -1.67
C ALA A 23 -10.89 -11.96 -2.40
N ASP A 24 -10.21 -13.11 -2.45
CA ASP A 24 -10.73 -14.37 -3.02
C ASP A 24 -12.06 -14.80 -2.40
N THR A 25 -12.23 -14.62 -1.08
CA THR A 25 -13.47 -15.04 -0.39
C THR A 25 -14.67 -14.15 -0.73
N THR A 26 -14.41 -12.95 -1.23
CA THR A 26 -15.43 -11.93 -1.49
C THR A 26 -15.84 -11.86 -2.95
N GLU A 27 -14.98 -12.33 -3.87
CA GLU A 27 -15.17 -12.19 -5.31
C GLU A 27 -15.50 -13.57 -5.92
N LYS A 28 -16.80 -13.85 -6.12
CA LYS A 28 -17.29 -15.18 -6.54
C LYS A 28 -17.30 -15.43 -8.05
N ARG A 29 -17.04 -14.40 -8.86
CA ARG A 29 -17.18 -14.44 -10.32
C ARG A 29 -16.06 -13.68 -11.04
N VAL A 30 -14.85 -14.20 -10.97
CA VAL A 30 -13.71 -13.68 -11.75
C VAL A 30 -13.04 -14.77 -12.58
N ARG A 31 -12.45 -14.35 -13.70
CA ARG A 31 -11.68 -15.21 -14.60
C ARG A 31 -10.45 -15.81 -13.93
N LEU A 32 -9.83 -15.05 -13.03
CA LEU A 32 -8.71 -15.46 -12.20
C LEU A 32 -8.92 -14.90 -10.80
N GLN A 33 -8.84 -15.76 -9.79
CA GLN A 33 -8.90 -15.33 -8.40
C GLN A 33 -7.73 -14.38 -8.08
N PRO A 34 -7.90 -13.38 -7.20
CA PRO A 34 -6.82 -12.51 -6.72
C PRO A 34 -5.53 -13.26 -6.37
N THR A 35 -5.60 -14.39 -5.65
CA THR A 35 -4.40 -15.20 -5.34
C THR A 35 -3.71 -15.80 -6.56
N GLN A 36 -4.45 -16.12 -7.62
CA GLN A 36 -3.90 -16.69 -8.86
C GLN A 36 -3.24 -15.62 -9.73
N ARG A 37 -3.83 -14.43 -9.82
CA ARG A 37 -3.25 -13.32 -10.60
C ARG A 37 -2.18 -12.54 -9.83
N GLY A 38 -2.20 -12.61 -8.50
CA GLY A 38 -1.21 -12.00 -7.63
C GLY A 38 -1.36 -10.49 -7.42
N TRP A 39 -2.55 -9.90 -7.63
CA TRP A 39 -2.82 -8.48 -7.39
C TRP A 39 -4.30 -8.22 -7.09
N LEU A 40 -4.67 -7.05 -6.55
CA LEU A 40 -6.05 -6.68 -6.18
C LEU A 40 -6.70 -5.73 -7.20
N THR A 41 -8.00 -5.81 -7.45
CA THR A 41 -8.75 -4.79 -8.20
C THR A 41 -9.40 -3.80 -7.24
N ASP A 42 -9.91 -2.68 -7.76
CA ASP A 42 -10.70 -1.74 -6.97
C ASP A 42 -11.93 -2.42 -6.34
N GLU A 43 -12.53 -3.39 -7.04
CA GLU A 43 -13.64 -4.18 -6.52
C GLU A 43 -13.20 -5.06 -5.35
N ASN A 44 -12.04 -5.71 -5.42
CA ASN A 44 -11.51 -6.41 -4.27
C ASN A 44 -11.28 -5.50 -3.09
N VAL A 45 -10.63 -4.35 -3.31
CA VAL A 45 -10.35 -3.40 -2.23
C VAL A 45 -11.64 -2.95 -1.53
N LYS A 46 -12.73 -2.71 -2.27
CA LYS A 46 -14.03 -2.35 -1.70
C LYS A 46 -14.61 -3.43 -0.78
N ASN A 47 -14.31 -4.68 -1.09
CA ASN A 47 -14.87 -5.85 -0.44
C ASN A 47 -14.02 -6.37 0.73
N ILE A 48 -12.77 -5.91 0.87
CA ILE A 48 -11.96 -6.23 2.05
C ILE A 48 -12.66 -5.66 3.30
N PRO A 49 -12.92 -6.49 4.33
CA PRO A 49 -13.53 -6.02 5.58
C PRO A 49 -12.64 -4.99 6.29
N ILE A 50 -13.27 -3.96 6.86
CA ILE A 50 -12.58 -2.88 7.57
C ILE A 50 -11.80 -3.44 8.76
N GLU A 51 -12.40 -4.39 9.47
CA GLU A 51 -11.81 -5.03 10.65
C GLU A 51 -10.52 -5.77 10.28
N SER A 52 -10.45 -6.36 9.09
CA SER A 52 -9.24 -7.00 8.59
C SER A 52 -8.14 -5.97 8.31
N LEU A 53 -8.49 -4.84 7.67
CA LEU A 53 -7.53 -3.74 7.43
C LEU A 53 -7.03 -3.13 8.73
N GLN A 54 -7.91 -2.89 9.69
CA GLN A 54 -7.56 -2.38 11.02
C GLN A 54 -6.63 -3.34 11.77
N LYS A 55 -6.90 -4.65 11.73
CA LYS A 55 -6.01 -5.65 12.34
C LYS A 55 -4.63 -5.62 11.70
N ILE A 56 -4.55 -5.67 10.38
CA ILE A 56 -3.25 -5.59 9.66
C ILE A 56 -2.51 -4.30 10.05
N ASN A 57 -3.20 -3.15 10.00
CA ASN A 57 -2.61 -1.87 10.37
C ASN A 57 -2.05 -1.86 11.80
N ASN A 58 -2.84 -2.32 12.78
CA ASN A 58 -2.44 -2.32 14.18
C ASN A 58 -1.24 -3.23 14.45
N LEU A 59 -1.13 -4.35 13.72
CA LEU A 59 0.03 -5.23 13.81
C LEU A 59 1.29 -4.54 13.27
N TRP A 60 1.19 -3.83 12.14
CA TRP A 60 2.31 -3.06 11.60
C TRP A 60 2.74 -1.92 12.54
N LEU A 61 1.79 -1.15 13.07
CA LEU A 61 2.08 -0.08 14.03
C LEU A 61 2.76 -0.61 15.28
N ALA A 62 2.22 -1.67 15.89
CA ALA A 62 2.75 -2.24 17.12
C ALA A 62 4.17 -2.80 16.95
N ALA A 63 4.45 -3.47 15.83
CA ALA A 63 5.77 -4.05 15.58
C ALA A 63 6.84 -3.00 15.20
N SER A 64 6.42 -1.85 14.69
CA SER A 64 7.31 -0.83 14.12
C SER A 64 7.41 0.45 14.95
N ASP A 65 6.87 0.45 16.19
CA ASP A 65 6.76 1.65 17.04
C ASP A 65 6.06 2.81 16.33
N GLY A 66 5.00 2.50 15.58
CA GLY A 66 4.19 3.47 14.83
C GLY A 66 4.82 3.96 13.53
N LYS A 67 5.95 3.40 13.10
CA LYS A 67 6.67 3.84 11.90
C LYS A 67 6.05 3.35 10.58
N PHE A 68 5.55 2.12 10.58
CA PHE A 68 4.98 1.45 9.43
C PHE A 68 3.51 1.16 9.65
N GLY A 69 2.75 1.16 8.58
CA GLY A 69 1.32 0.95 8.62
C GLY A 69 0.59 1.79 7.59
N TYR A 70 -0.61 1.32 7.31
CA TYR A 70 -1.54 1.94 6.40
C TYR A 70 -2.01 3.31 6.91
N SER A 71 -2.31 3.46 8.20
CA SER A 71 -2.67 4.77 8.76
C SER A 71 -1.53 5.80 8.63
N VAL A 72 -0.27 5.36 8.73
CA VAL A 72 0.91 6.21 8.50
C VAL A 72 0.96 6.68 7.04
N GLN A 73 0.77 5.78 6.08
CA GLN A 73 0.68 6.13 4.66
C GLN A 73 -0.47 7.10 4.39
N LYS A 74 -1.65 6.87 4.98
CA LYS A 74 -2.80 7.77 4.82
C LYS A 74 -2.48 9.17 5.37
N LYS A 75 -1.86 9.27 6.54
CA LYS A 75 -1.43 10.57 7.08
C LYS A 75 -0.50 11.31 6.12
N ILE A 76 0.53 10.64 5.62
CA ILE A 76 1.47 11.22 4.64
C ILE A 76 0.75 11.64 3.35
N TRP A 77 -0.19 10.83 2.88
CA TRP A 77 -1.01 11.16 1.71
C TRP A 77 -1.86 12.42 1.94
N LEU A 78 -2.48 12.56 3.12
CA LEU A 78 -3.22 13.78 3.46
C LEU A 78 -2.30 14.99 3.57
N ASP A 79 -1.10 14.85 4.14
CA ASP A 79 -0.12 15.92 4.25
C ASP A 79 0.34 16.43 2.87
N VAL A 80 0.36 15.56 1.85
CA VAL A 80 0.68 15.93 0.46
C VAL A 80 -0.54 16.53 -0.26
N THR A 81 -1.74 16.02 0.01
CA THR A 81 -2.93 16.37 -0.77
C THR A 81 -3.83 17.42 -0.18
N GLN A 82 -3.74 17.74 1.12
CA GLN A 82 -4.60 18.73 1.78
C GLN A 82 -3.85 20.02 2.09
N VAL A 83 -2.81 20.34 1.33
CA VAL A 83 -2.10 21.61 1.46
C VAL A 83 -2.97 22.73 0.88
N GLU A 84 -3.34 23.70 1.72
CA GLU A 84 -4.28 24.79 1.36
C GLU A 84 -3.88 25.58 0.10
N SER A 85 -2.58 25.63 -0.22
CA SER A 85 -2.05 26.33 -1.39
C SER A 85 -2.17 25.55 -2.71
N ILE A 86 -2.59 24.28 -2.68
CA ILE A 86 -2.71 23.44 -3.88
C ILE A 86 -4.07 23.69 -4.55
N ASP A 87 -4.04 24.25 -5.76
CA ASP A 87 -5.19 24.22 -6.65
C ASP A 87 -5.29 22.85 -7.32
N HIS A 88 -6.20 22.02 -6.81
CA HIS A 88 -6.47 20.68 -7.34
C HIS A 88 -7.02 20.65 -8.77
N SER A 89 -7.46 21.79 -9.31
CA SER A 89 -7.81 21.89 -10.74
C SER A 89 -6.57 22.01 -11.65
N GLN A 90 -5.42 22.38 -11.07
CA GLN A 90 -4.18 22.65 -11.78
C GLN A 90 -3.08 21.61 -11.51
N VAL A 91 -3.13 20.89 -10.38
CA VAL A 91 -2.14 19.87 -10.04
C VAL A 91 -2.68 18.48 -10.35
N SER A 92 -1.97 17.76 -11.25
CA SER A 92 -2.34 16.39 -11.57
C SER A 92 -2.07 15.44 -10.41
N TYR A 93 -2.92 14.43 -10.27
CA TYR A 93 -2.73 13.35 -9.28
C TYR A 93 -1.34 12.70 -9.35
N ASN A 94 -0.77 12.56 -10.54
CA ASN A 94 0.53 11.91 -10.73
C ASN A 94 1.66 12.69 -10.03
N ILE A 95 1.56 14.01 -9.95
CA ILE A 95 2.53 14.86 -9.25
C ILE A 95 2.41 14.61 -7.74
N LEU A 96 1.19 14.74 -7.19
CA LEU A 96 0.92 14.48 -5.77
C LEU A 96 1.31 13.05 -5.36
N PHE A 97 1.11 12.09 -6.25
CA PHE A 97 1.50 10.71 -6.02
C PHE A 97 3.02 10.51 -6.05
N GLY A 98 3.73 11.23 -6.92
CA GLY A 98 5.19 11.31 -6.90
C GLY A 98 5.69 11.86 -5.57
N ASP A 99 5.14 12.97 -5.10
CA ASP A 99 5.53 13.59 -3.82
C ASP A 99 5.28 12.66 -2.63
N PHE A 100 4.14 11.95 -2.63
CA PHE A 100 3.87 10.89 -1.66
C PHE A 100 4.91 9.77 -1.74
N ALA A 101 5.17 9.24 -2.95
CA ALA A 101 6.11 8.16 -3.17
C ALA A 101 7.53 8.54 -2.75
N ASP A 102 7.93 9.80 -2.91
CA ASP A 102 9.20 10.32 -2.42
C ASP A 102 9.28 10.22 -0.90
N LYS A 103 8.25 10.73 -0.20
CA LYS A 103 8.18 10.75 1.26
C LYS A 103 8.21 9.35 1.87
N VAL A 104 7.56 8.37 1.25
CA VAL A 104 7.58 6.99 1.72
C VAL A 104 8.75 6.18 1.16
N GLY A 105 9.60 6.74 0.29
CA GLY A 105 10.78 6.08 -0.27
C GLY A 105 10.49 5.03 -1.35
N TRP A 106 9.41 5.17 -2.11
CA TRP A 106 9.06 4.31 -3.25
C TRP A 106 9.57 4.84 -4.60
N GLN A 107 10.14 6.04 -4.59
CA GLN A 107 10.95 6.56 -5.67
C GLN A 107 12.26 7.14 -5.11
N VAL A 108 13.30 7.13 -5.94
CA VAL A 108 14.60 7.71 -5.65
C VAL A 108 14.97 8.60 -6.84
N GLU A 109 15.23 9.89 -6.60
CA GLU A 109 15.57 10.86 -7.65
C GLU A 109 14.55 10.91 -8.80
N GLY A 110 13.25 10.75 -8.47
CA GLY A 110 12.16 10.74 -9.46
C GLY A 110 12.00 9.40 -10.22
N HIS A 111 12.82 8.40 -9.90
CA HIS A 111 12.73 7.06 -10.48
C HIS A 111 12.03 6.08 -9.53
N TRP A 112 10.97 5.43 -10.02
CA TRP A 112 10.24 4.42 -9.25
C TRP A 112 11.10 3.20 -8.95
N LEU A 113 10.96 2.65 -7.75
CA LEU A 113 11.51 1.34 -7.43
C LEU A 113 10.71 0.28 -8.18
N LEU A 114 11.25 -0.19 -9.32
CA LEU A 114 10.56 -1.15 -10.19
C LEU A 114 10.70 -2.61 -9.74
N SER A 115 11.72 -2.90 -8.91
CA SER A 115 11.96 -4.21 -8.35
C SER A 115 11.55 -4.24 -6.88
N TYR A 116 10.82 -5.27 -6.49
CA TYR A 116 10.49 -5.52 -5.08
C TYR A 116 11.74 -5.65 -4.22
N ASP A 117 12.82 -6.20 -4.77
CA ASP A 117 14.09 -6.35 -4.05
C ASP A 117 14.84 -5.03 -3.84
N SER A 118 14.41 -3.94 -4.48
CA SER A 118 14.99 -2.61 -4.32
C SER A 118 14.42 -1.82 -3.14
N PHE A 119 13.35 -2.30 -2.49
CA PHE A 119 12.76 -1.66 -1.32
C PHE A 119 13.65 -1.83 -0.07
N ASP A 120 13.64 -0.85 0.83
CA ASP A 120 14.36 -0.90 2.10
C ASP A 120 13.52 -1.61 3.16
N PHE A 121 13.82 -2.89 3.38
CA PHE A 121 13.18 -3.70 4.42
C PHE A 121 13.91 -3.60 5.76
N SER A 122 14.46 -2.43 6.09
CA SER A 122 15.06 -2.13 7.38
C SER A 122 14.29 -1.06 8.16
N ARG A 123 14.57 -0.94 9.45
CA ARG A 123 14.04 0.15 10.29
C ARG A 123 14.52 1.55 9.88
N ARG A 124 15.47 1.67 8.94
CA ARG A 124 15.95 2.97 8.44
C ARG A 124 15.07 3.54 7.33
N ALA A 125 14.18 2.72 6.76
CA ALA A 125 13.27 3.17 5.73
C ALA A 125 12.40 4.35 6.20
N PRO A 126 11.88 5.20 5.30
CA PRO A 126 11.02 6.31 5.69
C PRO A 126 9.72 5.86 6.38
N ASP A 127 9.05 6.78 7.05
CA ASP A 127 7.75 6.51 7.65
C ASP A 127 6.74 6.13 6.56
N GLY A 128 5.90 5.13 6.84
CA GLY A 128 4.94 4.62 5.86
C GLY A 128 5.55 3.83 4.70
N HIS A 129 6.87 3.56 4.67
CA HIS A 129 7.49 2.76 3.60
C HIS A 129 6.83 1.38 3.45
N LEU A 130 6.43 0.78 4.57
CA LEU A 130 5.79 -0.53 4.64
C LEU A 130 4.42 -0.45 5.33
N PRO A 131 3.52 -1.41 5.07
CA PRO A 131 3.61 -2.42 4.01
C PRO A 131 3.47 -1.80 2.61
N THR A 132 4.19 -2.35 1.64
CA THR A 132 4.08 -1.97 0.24
C THR A 132 2.76 -2.47 -0.35
N PHE A 133 2.30 -1.79 -1.41
CA PHE A 133 1.28 -2.34 -2.30
C PHE A 133 1.88 -3.03 -3.53
N TRP A 134 3.19 -3.33 -3.47
CA TRP A 134 3.92 -3.92 -4.56
C TRP A 134 3.79 -5.43 -4.50
N PHE A 135 3.38 -6.03 -5.61
CA PHE A 135 3.14 -7.47 -5.68
C PHE A 135 4.36 -8.18 -6.30
N PRO A 136 5.21 -8.88 -5.51
CA PRO A 136 6.37 -9.59 -6.03
C PRO A 136 5.92 -10.66 -7.03
N GLY A 137 6.47 -10.60 -8.25
CA GLY A 137 6.14 -11.56 -9.30
C GLY A 137 4.77 -11.36 -9.97
N SER A 138 4.05 -10.27 -9.69
CA SER A 138 2.84 -9.95 -10.44
C SER A 138 3.17 -9.51 -11.86
N SER A 139 2.32 -9.88 -12.81
CA SER A 139 2.31 -9.28 -14.16
C SER A 139 1.56 -7.93 -14.19
N CYS A 140 1.31 -7.32 -13.03
CA CYS A 140 0.53 -6.10 -12.88
C CYS A 140 1.40 -4.90 -13.26
N ASP A 141 0.99 -4.15 -14.28
CA ASP A 141 1.70 -2.96 -14.72
C ASP A 141 1.63 -1.83 -13.68
N LEU A 142 2.59 -0.90 -13.77
CA LEU A 142 2.74 0.19 -12.81
C LEU A 142 1.50 1.10 -12.74
N ASP A 143 0.81 1.32 -13.86
CA ASP A 143 -0.35 2.20 -13.90
C ASP A 143 -1.56 1.55 -13.20
N THR A 144 -1.73 0.24 -13.39
CA THR A 144 -2.71 -0.54 -12.64
C THR A 144 -2.41 -0.49 -11.14
N GLN A 145 -1.16 -0.67 -10.73
CA GLN A 145 -0.76 -0.59 -9.31
C GLN A 145 -1.03 0.79 -8.70
N ARG A 146 -0.63 1.86 -9.40
CA ARG A 146 -0.90 3.25 -8.99
C ARG A 146 -2.39 3.51 -8.83
N ARG A 147 -3.22 3.00 -9.74
CA ARG A 147 -4.68 3.15 -9.68
C ARG A 147 -5.29 2.39 -8.50
N ILE A 148 -4.86 1.17 -8.24
CA ILE A 148 -5.34 0.39 -7.09
C ILE A 148 -4.95 1.07 -5.79
N PHE A 149 -3.72 1.54 -5.69
CA PHE A 149 -3.23 2.19 -4.48
C PHE A 149 -3.86 3.57 -4.27
N LYS A 150 -4.08 4.33 -5.35
CA LYS A 150 -4.95 5.51 -5.33
C LYS A 150 -6.29 5.18 -4.69
N PHE A 151 -6.93 4.13 -5.19
CA PHE A 151 -8.22 3.72 -4.67
C PHE A 151 -8.09 3.36 -3.18
N PHE A 152 -7.07 2.58 -2.82
CA PHE A 152 -6.81 2.14 -1.45
C PHE A 152 -6.65 3.31 -0.45
N LEU A 153 -5.82 4.31 -0.76
CA LEU A 153 -5.57 5.45 0.13
C LEU A 153 -6.73 6.45 0.21
N SER A 154 -7.45 6.65 -0.90
CA SER A 154 -8.59 7.58 -0.97
C SER A 154 -9.91 6.97 -0.49
N TYR A 155 -9.93 5.67 -0.20
CA TYR A 155 -11.14 4.98 0.17
C TYR A 155 -11.51 5.25 1.63
N LYS A 156 -12.71 5.82 1.84
CA LYS A 156 -13.24 6.24 3.15
C LYS A 156 -13.22 5.16 4.24
N LYS A 157 -13.12 3.87 3.87
CA LYS A 157 -13.06 2.74 4.80
C LYS A 157 -11.70 2.54 5.47
N PHE A 158 -10.70 3.36 5.15
CA PHE A 158 -9.36 3.17 5.64
C PHE A 158 -9.20 3.53 7.13
N PRO A 159 -8.47 2.75 7.93
CA PRO A 159 -8.20 3.06 9.33
C PRO A 159 -7.61 4.48 9.46
N GLU A 160 -8.09 5.22 10.45
CA GLU A 160 -7.45 6.45 10.94
C GLU A 160 -6.44 6.10 12.02
#